data_AF-A0A2K1X626-F1
#
_entry.id   AF-A0A2K1X626-F1
#
_cell.length_a   1.000
_cell.length_b   1.000
_cell.length_c   1.000
_cell.angle_alpha   90.00
_cell.angle_beta   90.00
_cell.angle_gamma   90.00
#
_symmetry.space_group_name_H-M   'P 1'
#
loop_
_entity.id
_entity.type
_entity.pdbx_description
1 polymer ?
#
loop_
_entity_poly.entity_id
_entity_poly.type
_entity_poly.pdbx_seq_one_letter_code
_entity_poly.pdbx_strand_id
1 'polypeptide(L)' 'MEAFSKMSKLRLLKIDNVQLSEGPEDLSNKLRFLEWHSYPSKSLPAGLQVDELVELHMANSSIEQLWYGCKYPYFFSPA' A
#
# COMPACT_ATOMS: atom_id res chain seq x y z
N MET A 1 -13.30 1.39 -3.04
CA MET A 1 -13.56 -0.08 -3.10
C MET A 1 -13.39 -0.73 -1.72
N GLU A 2 -14.39 -1.48 -1.24
CA GLU A 2 -14.39 -2.10 0.10
C GLU A 2 -13.94 -3.58 0.16
N ALA A 3 -13.53 -4.18 -0.96
CA ALA A 3 -13.31 -5.63 -1.09
C ALA A 3 -12.34 -6.23 -0.04
N PHE A 4 -11.36 -5.45 0.43
CA PHE A 4 -10.32 -5.89 1.35
C PHE A 4 -10.59 -5.53 2.82
N SER A 5 -11.64 -4.75 3.11
CA SER A 5 -11.96 -4.24 4.47
C SER A 5 -12.10 -5.34 5.52
N LYS A 6 -12.61 -6.52 5.15
CA LYS A 6 -12.78 -7.66 6.08
C LYS A 6 -11.56 -8.57 6.16
N MET A 7 -10.53 -8.35 5.34
CA MET A 7 -9.32 -9.19 5.28
C MET A 7 -8.26 -8.72 6.29
N SER A 8 -8.62 -8.63 7.57
CA SER A 8 -7.79 -8.03 8.62
C SER A 8 -6.44 -8.71 8.87
N LYS A 9 -6.25 -9.95 8.41
CA LYS A 9 -5.00 -10.72 8.51
C LYS A 9 -4.28 -10.87 7.16
N LEU A 10 -4.65 -10.09 6.14
CA LEU A 10 -4.01 -10.16 4.83
C LEU A 10 -2.55 -9.76 4.92
N ARG A 11 -1.65 -10.63 4.45
CA ARG A 11 -0.20 -10.43 4.50
C ARG A 11 0.44 -10.24 3.14
N LEU A 12 -0.20 -10.75 2.09
CA LEU A 12 0.26 -10.66 0.71
C LEU A 12 -0.93 -10.25 -0.15
N LEU A 13 -0.77 -9.15 -0.88
CA LEU A 13 -1.71 -8.73 -1.90
C LEU A 13 -0.94 -8.56 -3.22
N LYS A 14 -1.35 -9.32 -4.23
CA LYS A 14 -0.85 -9.21 -5.59
C LYS A 14 -2.03 -9.03 -6.54
N ILE A 15 -2.04 -7.92 -7.26
CA ILE A 15 -3.05 -7.61 -8.28
C ILE A 15 -2.31 -7.34 -9.58
N ASP A 16 -2.62 -8.15 -10.57
CA ASP A 16 -1.97 -8.15 -11.88
C ASP A 16 -3.02 -8.12 -13.00
N ASN A 17 -2.72 -7.39 -14.07
CA ASN A 17 -3.59 -7.23 -15.25
C ASN A 17 -5.04 -6.78 -14.96
N VAL A 18 -5.29 -6.02 -13.89
CA VAL A 18 -6.62 -5.46 -13.59
C VAL A 18 -6.60 -3.95 -13.74
N GLN A 19 -7.48 -3.42 -14.59
CA GLN A 19 -7.76 -1.98 -14.70
C GLN A 19 -8.94 -1.65 -13.80
N LEU A 20 -8.66 -1.07 -12.64
CA LEU A 20 -9.68 -0.62 -11.69
C LEU A 20 -9.81 0.90 -11.77
N SER A 21 -11.04 1.41 -11.75
CA SER A 21 -11.30 2.85 -11.74
C SER A 21 -10.99 3.50 -10.39
N GLU A 22 -11.00 2.72 -9.31
CA GLU A 22 -10.81 3.18 -7.95
C GLU A 22 -9.92 2.23 -7.15
N GLY A 23 -9.18 2.80 -6.20
CA GLY A 23 -8.36 2.05 -5.25
C GLY A 23 -9.16 1.50 -4.05
N PRO A 24 -8.51 0.71 -3.20
CA PRO A 24 -9.06 0.25 -1.93
C PRO A 24 -9.23 1.42 -0.96
N GLU A 25 -10.29 1.38 -0.16
CA GLU A 25 -10.49 2.30 0.95
C GLU A 25 -9.74 1.86 2.22
N ASP A 26 -9.51 0.56 2.35
CA ASP A 26 -8.80 -0.03 3.48
C ASP A 26 -7.96 -1.23 3.05
N LEU A 27 -6.85 -1.44 3.73
CA LEU A 27 -5.92 -2.55 3.57
C LEU A 27 -5.43 -3.00 4.95
N SER A 28 -5.17 -4.30 5.10
CA SER A 28 -4.70 -4.83 6.38
C SER A 28 -3.38 -4.20 6.82
N ASN A 29 -3.30 -3.79 8.08
CA ASN A 29 -2.05 -3.36 8.74
C ASN A 29 -1.04 -4.51 8.96
N LYS A 30 -1.39 -5.76 8.58
CA LYS A 30 -0.51 -6.93 8.60
C LYS A 30 0.13 -7.22 7.23
N LEU A 31 -0.09 -6.34 6.26
CA LEU A 31 0.45 -6.48 4.91
C LEU A 31 1.98 -6.43 4.96
N ARG A 32 2.61 -7.47 4.40
CA ARG A 32 4.07 -7.58 4.29
C ARG A 32 4.54 -7.43 2.85
N PHE A 33 3.70 -7.78 1.90
CA PHE A 33 3.99 -7.70 0.47
C PHE A 33 2.79 -7.10 -0.27
N LEU A 34 3.03 -6.05 -1.05
CA LEU A 34 2.05 -5.42 -1.91
C LEU A 34 2.61 -5.26 -3.33
N GLU A 35 2.00 -5.95 -4.29
CA GLU A 35 2.25 -5.78 -5.71
C GLU A 35 0.96 -5.37 -6.42
N TRP A 36 0.93 -4.18 -7.01
CA TRP A 36 -0.24 -3.67 -7.70
C TRP A 36 0.16 -2.73 -8.83
N HIS A 37 0.24 -3.30 -10.03
CA HIS A 37 0.56 -2.54 -11.24
C HIS A 37 -0.62 -1.64 -11.63
N SER A 38 -0.32 -0.42 -12.11
CA SER A 38 -1.36 0.54 -12.51
C SER A 38 -2.36 0.89 -11.40
N TYR A 39 -1.89 0.93 -10.14
CA TYR A 39 -2.72 1.33 -9.01
C TYR A 39 -3.35 2.72 -9.26
N PRO A 40 -4.70 2.84 -9.21
CA PRO A 40 -5.41 4.00 -9.77
C PRO A 40 -5.47 5.21 -8.84
N SER A 41 -5.22 5.02 -7.53
CA SER A 41 -5.33 6.11 -6.55
C SER A 41 -4.01 6.87 -6.37
N LYS A 42 -4.11 8.16 -6.04
CA LYS A 42 -2.97 9.06 -5.83
C LYS A 42 -2.15 8.77 -4.58
N SER A 43 -2.71 8.02 -3.65
CA SER A 43 -2.07 7.60 -2.41
C SER A 43 -2.59 6.23 -1.95
N LEU A 44 -1.87 5.61 -1.02
CA LEU A 44 -2.36 4.47 -0.26
C LEU A 44 -3.48 4.92 0.72
N PRO A 45 -4.28 3.97 1.24
CA PRO A 45 -5.26 4.28 2.29
C PRO A 45 -4.62 4.99 3.47
N ALA A 46 -5.20 6.11 3.92
CA ALA A 46 -4.62 6.94 4.98
C ALA A 46 -4.46 6.20 6.32
N GLY A 47 -5.27 5.18 6.57
CA GLY A 47 -5.20 4.36 7.78
C GLY A 47 -4.14 3.24 7.73
N LEU A 48 -3.54 2.97 6.57
CA LEU A 48 -2.61 1.86 6.39
C LEU A 48 -1.31 2.08 7.17
N GLN A 49 -1.07 1.20 8.13
CA GLN A 49 0.21 1.13 8.85
C GLN A 49 1.18 0.25 8.06
N VAL A 50 2.24 0.85 7.55
CA VAL A 50 3.27 0.16 6.73
C VAL A 50 4.46 -0.30 7.57
N ASP A 51 4.27 -0.57 8.86
CA ASP A 51 5.34 -1.01 9.77
C ASP A 51 5.75 -2.47 9.55
N GLU A 52 4.80 -3.30 9.12
CA GLU A 52 5.06 -4.69 8.75
C GLU A 52 5.36 -4.86 7.26
N LEU A 53 5.22 -3.81 6.46
CA LEU A 53 5.41 -3.84 5.01
C LEU A 53 6.91 -3.99 4.70
N VAL A 54 7.25 -5.09 4.02
CA VAL A 54 8.63 -5.44 3.67
C VAL A 54 8.91 -5.06 2.21
N GLU A 55 7.97 -5.35 1.33
CA GLU A 55 8.14 -5.17 -0.12
C GLU A 55 6.92 -4.47 -0.74
N LEU A 56 7.22 -3.54 -1.65
CA LEU A 56 6.24 -2.74 -2.34
C LEU A 56 6.58 -2.59 -3.83
N HIS A 57 5.68 -3.07 -4.68
CA HIS A 57 5.82 -3.05 -6.13
C HIS A 57 4.58 -2.40 -6.76
N MET A 58 4.67 -1.12 -7.11
CA MET A 58 3.52 -0.35 -7.67
C MET A 58 3.91 0.39 -8.95
N ALA A 59 4.51 -0.33 -9.90
CA ALA A 59 4.92 0.25 -11.17
C ALA A 59 3.72 0.75 -11.98
N ASN A 60 3.93 1.83 -12.73
CA ASN A 60 2.92 2.51 -13.56
C ASN A 60 1.67 2.97 -12.79
N SER A 61 1.78 3.17 -11.48
CA SER A 61 0.68 3.67 -10.65
C SER A 61 0.47 5.18 -10.80
N SER A 62 -0.72 5.66 -10.41
CA SER A 62 -1.05 7.09 -10.34
C SER A 62 -0.62 7.75 -9.02
N ILE A 63 0.26 7.09 -8.25
CA ILE A 63 0.64 7.56 -6.92
C ILE A 63 1.49 8.83 -7.02
N GLU A 64 1.00 9.89 -6.38
CA GLU A 64 1.70 11.16 -6.22
C GLU A 64 2.37 11.22 -4.84
N GLN A 65 1.78 10.57 -3.84
CA GLN A 65 2.27 10.54 -2.47
C GLN A 65 1.99 9.19 -1.81
N LEU A 66 3.04 8.50 -1.34
CA LEU A 66 2.88 7.18 -0.72
C LEU A 66 2.23 7.23 0.67
N TRP A 67 2.67 8.16 1.52
CA TRP A 67 2.17 8.38 2.88
C TRP A 67 2.46 9.82 3.33
N TYR A 68 1.79 10.27 4.41
CA TYR A 68 2.10 11.54 5.05
C TYR A 68 3.23 11.36 6.07
N GLY A 69 4.35 12.09 5.88
CA GLY A 69 5.53 12.06 6.76
C GLY A 69 6.75 11.36 6.15
N CYS A 70 7.89 11.45 6.84
CA CYS A 70 9.12 10.77 6.47
C CYS A 70 9.22 9.44 7.21
N LYS A 71 9.21 8.31 6.49
CA LYS A 71 9.71 7.06 7.04
C LYS A 71 11.22 7.04 6.85
N TYR A 72 11.96 7.19 7.94
CA TYR A 72 13.39 7.00 7.90
C TYR A 72 13.66 5.49 7.79
N PRO A 73 14.50 5.04 6.84
CA PRO A 73 15.03 3.68 6.92
C PRO A 73 15.71 3.54 8.28
N TYR A 74 15.62 2.38 8.94
CA TYR A 74 16.18 2.14 10.28
C TYR A 74 17.68 2.47 10.44
N PHE A 75 18.38 2.78 9.34
CA PHE A 75 19.77 3.24 9.30
C PHE A 75 19.94 4.77 9.40
N PHE A 76 18.86 5.55 9.31
CA PHE A 76 18.85 7.00 9.48
C PHE A 76 18.04 7.37 10.72
N SER A 77 18.63 7.18 11.91
CA SER A 77 18.19 7.91 13.09
C SER A 77 18.96 9.23 13.11
N PRO A 78 18.32 10.41 12.92
CA PRO A 78 18.98 11.65 13.29
C PRO A 78 19.19 11.64 14.81
N ALA A 79 20.43 11.88 15.23
CA ALA A 79 20.77 12.10 16.63
C ALA A 79 20.19 13.42 17.15
#